data_AF-A0A1I1S162-F1
#
_entry.id   AF-A0A1I1S162-F1
#
_cell.length_a   1.000
_cell.length_b   1.000
_cell.length_c   1.000
_cell.angle_alpha   90.00
_cell.angle_beta   90.00
_cell.angle_gamma   90.00
#
_symmetry.space_group_name_H-M   'P 1'
#
loop_
_entity.id
_entity.type
_entity.pdbx_description
1 polymer ?
#
loop_
_entity_poly.entity_id
_entity_poly.type
_entity_poly.pdbx_seq_one_letter_code
_entity_poly.pdbx_strand_id
1 'polypeptide(L)'
;PIELWWQDEARVGQKNGITRRWAKRGTRPSAPKDQRTTSAYIYGAICPAQGKGAALVLPRCDSEGMMLHLAEISAAVAPGAHAVLLLDQAGWHISAALVVPANITLLPLPSKCPELNPVENVWQFMRDNVSA
;
A
#
# COMPACT_ATOMS: atom_id res chain seq x y z
N PRO A 1 -22.20 -13.53 2.31
CA PRO A 1 -20.91 -14.09 2.82
C PRO A 1 -20.01 -12.95 3.33
N ILE A 2 -19.11 -13.21 4.28
CA ILE A 2 -18.16 -12.18 4.76
C ILE A 2 -16.81 -12.41 4.08
N GLU A 3 -16.23 -11.35 3.51
CA GLU A 3 -14.86 -11.34 2.99
C GLU A 3 -13.98 -10.49 3.90
N LEU A 4 -12.84 -11.03 4.34
CA LEU A 4 -11.85 -10.25 5.08
C LEU A 4 -10.84 -9.66 4.09
N TRP A 5 -10.71 -8.34 4.13
CA TRP A 5 -9.81 -7.58 3.28
C TRP A 5 -8.81 -6.85 4.17
N TRP A 6 -7.56 -6.78 3.75
CA TRP A 6 -6.53 -5.99 4.42
C TRP A 6 -6.03 -4.94 3.46
N GLN A 7 -5.93 -3.71 3.94
CA GLN A 7 -5.58 -2.55 3.14
C GLN A 7 -4.42 -1.78 3.78
N ASP A 8 -3.58 -1.21 2.92
CA ASP A 8 -2.49 -0.32 3.31
C ASP A 8 -2.04 0.54 2.11
N GLU A 9 -1.25 1.58 2.38
CA GLU A 9 -0.57 2.38 1.36
C GLU A 9 0.95 2.26 1.38
N ALA A 10 1.54 2.05 0.20
CA ALA A 10 2.98 2.08 0.02
C ALA A 10 3.39 3.25 -0.88
N ARG A 11 4.41 4.01 -0.45
CA ARG A 11 5.06 4.98 -1.33
C ARG A 11 6.15 4.32 -2.17
N VAL A 12 6.05 4.45 -3.49
CA VAL A 12 7.07 4.01 -4.45
C VAL A 12 7.61 5.24 -5.17
N GLY A 13 8.92 5.30 -5.37
CA GLY A 13 9.53 6.45 -6.01
C GLY A 13 11.02 6.29 -6.12
N GLN A 14 11.66 7.35 -6.59
CA GLN A 14 13.09 7.37 -6.77
C GLN A 14 13.79 7.15 -5.41
N LYS A 15 14.46 6.00 -5.30
CA LYS A 15 15.29 5.65 -4.15
C LYS A 15 16.74 5.61 -4.61
N ASN A 16 17.63 6.21 -3.82
CA ASN A 16 19.06 6.06 -4.04
C ASN A 16 19.59 4.93 -3.17
N GLY A 17 19.61 3.71 -3.71
CA GLY A 17 20.28 2.58 -3.07
C GLY A 17 21.80 2.72 -3.15
N ILE A 18 22.50 2.40 -2.05
CA ILE A 18 23.96 2.20 -2.11
C ILE A 18 24.17 0.75 -2.55
N THR A 19 24.61 0.57 -3.80
CA THR A 19 24.95 -0.75 -4.34
C THR A 19 26.41 -1.11 -4.07
N ARG A 20 26.70 -2.41 -3.96
CA ARG A 20 28.08 -2.92 -3.98
C ARG A 20 28.69 -2.57 -5.35
N ARG A 21 29.88 -1.99 -5.38
CA ARG A 21 30.57 -1.58 -6.61
C ARG A 21 32.00 -2.10 -6.61
N TRP A 22 32.46 -2.57 -7.75
CA TRP A 22 33.86 -2.89 -7.98
C TRP A 22 34.60 -1.63 -8.40
N ALA A 23 35.78 -1.42 -7.81
CA ALA A 23 36.68 -0.33 -8.16
C ALA A 23 38.12 -0.84 -8.16
N LYS A 24 39.00 -0.19 -8.94
CA LYS A 24 40.42 -0.53 -8.97
C LYS A 24 41.01 -0.37 -7.57
N ARG A 25 41.85 -1.32 -7.14
CA ARG A 25 42.56 -1.22 -5.86
C ARG A 25 43.34 0.09 -5.78
N GLY A 26 43.19 0.81 -4.68
CA GLY A 26 43.79 2.14 -4.48
C GLY A 26 42.95 3.32 -5.01
N THR A 27 41.76 3.08 -5.56
CA THR A 27 40.84 4.13 -6.02
C THR A 27 39.60 4.25 -5.12
N ARG A 28 39.05 5.47 -5.02
CA ARG A 28 37.80 5.72 -4.31
C ARG A 28 36.64 5.75 -5.32
N PRO A 29 35.72 4.78 -5.32
CA PRO A 29 34.55 4.83 -6.19
C PRO A 29 33.67 6.03 -5.85
N SER A 30 33.19 6.72 -6.89
CA SER A 30 32.18 7.78 -6.75
C SER A 30 30.77 7.20 -6.89
N ALA A 31 29.86 7.69 -6.07
CA ALA A 31 28.45 7.34 -6.08
C ALA A 31 27.61 8.61 -5.90
N PRO A 32 27.43 9.42 -6.95
CA PRO A 32 26.57 10.59 -6.87
C PRO A 32 25.15 10.13 -6.53
N LYS A 33 24.54 10.83 -5.58
CA LYS A 33 23.16 10.60 -5.15
C LYS A 33 22.25 11.51 -5.96
N ASP A 34 21.23 10.95 -6.58
CA ASP A 34 20.23 11.74 -7.29
C ASP A 34 19.23 12.32 -6.28
N GLN A 35 19.28 13.63 -6.04
CA GLN A 35 18.46 14.28 -5.02
C GLN A 35 17.01 14.54 -5.44
N ARG A 36 16.59 14.13 -6.65
CA ARG A 36 15.18 14.23 -7.08
C ARG A 36 14.30 13.31 -6.23
N THR A 37 13.04 13.70 -6.03
CA THR A 37 12.11 13.08 -5.05
C THR A 37 10.79 12.62 -5.67
N THR A 38 10.76 12.35 -6.97
CA THR A 38 9.56 11.89 -7.67
C THR A 38 9.07 10.57 -7.09
N SER A 39 7.78 10.50 -6.75
CA SER A 39 7.14 9.33 -6.17
C SER A 39 5.67 9.27 -6.53
N ALA A 40 5.11 8.08 -6.42
CA ALA A 40 3.68 7.80 -6.41
C ALA A 40 3.32 7.00 -5.14
N TYR A 41 2.04 6.95 -4.85
CA TYR A 41 1.46 6.13 -3.80
C TYR A 41 0.70 4.98 -4.43
N ILE A 42 0.90 3.78 -3.89
CA ILE A 42 0.15 2.59 -4.21
C ILE A 42 -0.80 2.36 -3.06
N TYR A 43 -2.09 2.40 -3.35
CA TYR A 43 -3.14 1.92 -2.45
C TYR A 43 -3.39 0.46 -2.79
N GLY A 44 -3.24 -0.44 -1.82
CA GLY A 44 -3.44 -1.86 -2.05
C GLY A 44 -4.34 -2.48 -1.01
N ALA A 45 -5.22 -3.37 -1.46
CA ALA A 45 -6.00 -4.22 -0.61
C ALA A 45 -6.02 -5.66 -1.13
N ILE A 46 -5.97 -6.63 -0.21
CA ILE A 46 -5.97 -8.06 -0.54
C ILE A 46 -7.04 -8.80 0.26
N CYS A 47 -7.66 -9.81 -0.36
CA CYS A 47 -8.47 -10.83 0.31
C CYS A 47 -7.78 -12.19 0.12
N PRO A 48 -6.86 -12.58 1.02
CA PRO A 48 -6.04 -13.78 0.86
C PRO A 48 -6.88 -15.07 0.76
N ALA A 49 -7.95 -15.17 1.55
CA ALA A 49 -8.82 -16.34 1.56
C ALA A 49 -9.51 -16.60 0.21
N GLN A 50 -9.73 -15.54 -0.59
CA GLN A 50 -10.35 -15.62 -1.91
C GLN A 50 -9.34 -15.43 -3.05
N GLY A 51 -8.06 -15.19 -2.74
CA GLY A 51 -7.03 -14.90 -3.75
C GLY A 51 -7.27 -13.63 -4.55
N LYS A 52 -7.97 -12.63 -3.99
CA LYS A 52 -8.31 -11.37 -4.67
C LYS A 52 -7.40 -10.24 -4.22
N GLY A 53 -7.28 -9.22 -5.07
CA GLY A 53 -6.67 -7.94 -4.72
C GLY A 53 -7.26 -6.80 -5.51
N ALA A 54 -7.17 -5.60 -4.96
CA ALA A 54 -7.57 -4.33 -5.55
C ALA A 54 -6.43 -3.33 -5.32
N ALA A 55 -6.05 -2.55 -6.33
CA ALA A 55 -4.97 -1.59 -6.18
C ALA A 55 -5.11 -0.38 -7.11
N LEU A 56 -4.67 0.78 -6.62
CA LEU A 56 -4.58 2.02 -7.39
C LEU A 56 -3.20 2.65 -7.23
N VAL A 57 -2.72 3.31 -8.30
CA VAL A 57 -1.50 4.13 -8.25
C VAL A 57 -1.90 5.59 -8.39
N LEU A 58 -1.66 6.38 -7.35
CA LEU A 58 -2.09 7.78 -7.26
C LEU A 58 -0.90 8.69 -6.94
N PRO A 59 -0.95 9.98 -7.34
CA PRO A 59 0.15 10.91 -7.09
C PRO A 59 0.28 11.33 -5.62
N ARG A 60 -0.78 11.18 -4.82
CA ARG A 60 -0.84 11.61 -3.42
C ARG A 60 -1.52 10.56 -2.56
N CYS A 61 -1.24 10.61 -1.26
CA CYS A 61 -2.00 9.88 -0.25
C CYS A 61 -2.93 10.85 0.50
N ASP A 62 -4.23 10.77 0.24
CA ASP A 62 -5.27 11.62 0.82
C ASP A 62 -6.63 10.90 0.88
N SER A 63 -7.64 11.56 1.45
CA SER A 63 -8.99 11.02 1.59
C SER A 63 -9.69 10.80 0.24
N GLU A 64 -9.36 11.57 -0.79
CA GLU A 64 -9.93 11.38 -2.14
C GLU A 64 -9.42 10.07 -2.74
N GLY A 65 -8.12 9.83 -2.64
CA GLY A 65 -7.50 8.56 -3.03
C GLY A 65 -8.09 7.37 -2.26
N MET A 66 -8.34 7.53 -0.96
CA MET A 66 -8.98 6.47 -0.17
C MET A 66 -10.41 6.17 -0.64
N MET A 67 -11.22 7.19 -0.99
CA MET A 67 -12.56 6.96 -1.53
C MET A 67 -12.54 6.23 -2.88
N LEU A 68 -11.60 6.59 -3.77
CA LEU A 68 -11.40 5.87 -5.03
C LEU A 68 -11.01 4.41 -4.75
N HIS A 69 -10.14 4.18 -3.77
CA HIS A 69 -9.72 2.83 -3.42
C HIS A 69 -10.86 1.99 -2.82
N LEU A 70 -11.69 2.57 -1.96
CA LEU A 70 -12.88 1.91 -1.43
C LEU A 70 -13.87 1.51 -2.53
N ALA A 71 -14.05 2.36 -3.54
CA ALA A 71 -14.88 2.03 -4.69
C ALA A 71 -14.31 0.84 -5.49
N GLU A 72 -12.99 0.82 -5.70
CA GLU A 72 -12.30 -0.31 -6.36
C GLU A 72 -12.45 -1.61 -5.57
N ILE A 73 -12.25 -1.57 -4.24
CA ILE A 73 -12.47 -2.73 -3.37
C ILE A 73 -13.92 -3.20 -3.46
N SER A 74 -14.88 -2.27 -3.35
CA SER A 74 -16.32 -2.59 -3.40
C SER A 74 -16.70 -3.31 -4.69
N ALA A 75 -16.10 -2.93 -5.82
CA ALA A 75 -16.30 -3.59 -7.12
C ALA A 75 -15.68 -5.00 -7.18
N ALA A 76 -14.60 -5.26 -6.43
CA ALA A 76 -13.93 -6.55 -6.36
C ALA A 76 -14.57 -7.55 -5.36
N VAL A 77 -15.37 -7.05 -4.42
CA VAL A 77 -16.16 -7.88 -3.50
C VAL A 77 -17.17 -8.72 -4.29
N ALA A 78 -17.30 -10.01 -3.96
CA ALA A 78 -18.23 -10.88 -4.67
C ALA A 78 -19.68 -10.36 -4.55
N PRO A 79 -20.53 -10.53 -5.58
CA PRO A 79 -21.94 -10.18 -5.50
C PRO A 79 -22.63 -10.86 -4.29
N GLY A 80 -23.31 -10.07 -3.46
CA GLY A 80 -23.97 -10.56 -2.23
C GLY A 80 -23.03 -10.86 -1.06
N ALA A 81 -21.72 -10.59 -1.19
CA ALA A 81 -20.78 -10.59 -0.07
C ALA A 81 -20.66 -9.20 0.56
N HIS A 82 -20.16 -9.19 1.80
CA HIS A 82 -19.88 -7.99 2.56
C HIS A 82 -18.43 -8.03 3.02
N ALA A 83 -17.67 -6.97 2.75
CA ALA A 83 -16.27 -6.88 3.12
C ALA A 83 -16.12 -6.27 4.51
N VAL A 84 -15.31 -6.92 5.35
CA VAL A 84 -14.71 -6.29 6.52
C VAL A 84 -13.28 -5.91 6.11
N LEU A 85 -13.04 -4.61 6.02
CA LEU A 85 -11.76 -4.05 5.61
C LEU A 85 -10.95 -3.70 6.84
N LEU A 86 -9.80 -4.36 7.01
CA LEU A 86 -8.83 -4.09 8.04
C LEU A 86 -7.81 -3.08 7.50
N LEU A 87 -7.57 -2.02 8.26
CA LEU A 87 -6.67 -0.92 7.90
C LEU A 87 -6.08 -0.27 9.16
N ASP A 88 -5.01 0.50 9.00
CA ASP A 88 -4.43 1.25 10.10
C ASP A 88 -5.29 2.48 10.47
N GLN A 89 -4.83 3.26 11.46
CA GLN A 89 -5.57 4.45 11.93
C GLN A 89 -5.02 5.77 11.34
N ALA A 90 -4.54 5.76 10.10
CA ALA A 90 -4.12 6.98 9.43
C ALA A 90 -5.26 8.02 9.36
N GLY A 91 -4.92 9.32 9.36
CA GLY A 91 -5.92 10.39 9.46
C GLY A 91 -6.96 10.39 8.33
N TRP A 92 -6.57 9.94 7.12
CA TRP A 92 -7.47 9.80 5.99
C TRP A 92 -8.39 8.58 6.07
N HIS A 93 -8.04 7.57 6.87
CA HIS A 93 -8.88 6.39 7.13
C HIS A 93 -10.04 6.64 8.08
N ILE A 94 -9.85 7.55 9.03
CA ILE A 94 -10.83 7.90 10.07
C ILE A 94 -11.57 9.22 9.79
N SER A 95 -11.38 9.77 8.59
CA SER A 95 -11.99 11.04 8.22
C SER A 95 -13.51 10.92 8.16
N ALA A 96 -14.23 11.83 8.84
CA ALA A 96 -15.69 11.90 8.77
C ALA A 96 -16.23 12.22 7.36
N ALA A 97 -15.36 12.67 6.44
CA ALA A 97 -15.71 12.95 5.06
C ALA A 97 -15.67 11.71 4.15
N LEU A 98 -15.24 10.55 4.66
CA LEU A 98 -15.09 9.35 3.86
C LEU A 98 -16.44 8.73 3.51
N VAL A 99 -16.71 8.56 2.22
CA VAL A 99 -17.91 7.85 1.74
C VAL A 99 -17.57 6.35 1.64
N VAL A 100 -18.03 5.58 2.62
CA VAL A 100 -17.82 4.12 2.65
C VAL A 100 -18.95 3.42 1.89
N PRO A 101 -18.65 2.58 0.88
CA PRO A 101 -19.66 1.78 0.18
C PRO A 101 -20.46 0.88 1.13
N ALA A 102 -21.75 0.67 0.84
CA ALA A 102 -22.66 -0.05 1.74
C ALA A 102 -22.27 -1.52 1.99
N ASN A 103 -21.49 -2.14 1.11
CA ASN A 103 -20.99 -3.51 1.23
C ASN A 103 -19.62 -3.59 1.93
N ILE A 104 -19.15 -2.51 2.55
CA ILE A 104 -17.88 -2.46 3.27
C ILE A 104 -18.11 -1.97 4.71
N THR A 105 -17.42 -2.62 5.65
CA THR A 105 -17.25 -2.12 7.02
C THR A 105 -15.78 -1.96 7.31
N LEU A 106 -15.39 -0.77 7.77
CA LEU A 106 -14.02 -0.47 8.18
C LEU A 106 -13.77 -1.01 9.60
N LEU A 107 -12.67 -1.73 9.77
CA LEU A 107 -12.21 -2.29 11.03
C LEU A 107 -10.78 -1.80 11.30
N PRO A 108 -10.60 -0.73 12.09
CA PRO A 108 -9.26 -0.23 12.38
C PRO A 108 -8.48 -1.23 13.22
N LEU A 109 -7.24 -1.50 12.81
CA LEU A 109 -6.28 -2.29 13.57
C LEU A 109 -5.82 -1.54 14.83
N PRO A 110 -5.32 -2.26 15.85
CA PRO A 110 -4.60 -1.62 16.95
C PRO A 110 -3.47 -0.73 16.42
N SER A 111 -3.29 0.43 17.05
CA SER A 111 -2.28 1.40 16.61
C SER A 111 -0.88 0.77 16.65
N LYS A 112 -0.08 1.03 15.60
CA LYS A 112 1.33 0.62 15.47
C LYS A 112 1.56 -0.90 15.47
N CYS A 113 0.64 -1.66 14.89
CA CYS A 113 0.78 -3.12 14.71
C CYS A 113 0.88 -3.53 13.22
N PRO A 114 1.89 -3.08 12.46
CA PRO A 114 2.05 -3.45 11.05
C PRO A 114 2.25 -4.97 10.85
N GLU A 115 2.77 -5.68 11.86
CA GLU A 115 2.95 -7.14 11.84
C GLU A 115 1.65 -7.93 11.71
N LEU A 116 0.50 -7.30 11.98
CA LEU A 116 -0.82 -7.90 11.85
C LEU A 116 -1.44 -7.67 10.46
N ASN A 117 -0.78 -6.88 9.59
CA ASN A 117 -1.27 -6.58 8.25
C ASN A 117 -0.50 -7.41 7.20
N PRO A 118 -1.11 -8.46 6.59
CA PRO A 118 -0.46 -9.29 5.59
C PRO A 118 -0.11 -8.52 4.31
N VAL A 119 -0.66 -7.33 4.08
CA VAL A 119 -0.28 -6.46 2.95
C VAL A 119 1.21 -6.09 3.03
N GLU A 120 1.79 -5.98 4.23
CA GLU A 120 3.22 -5.70 4.40
C GLU A 120 4.13 -6.76 3.76
N ASN A 121 3.68 -8.02 3.70
CA ASN A 121 4.42 -9.06 3.00
C ASN A 121 4.43 -8.82 1.48
N VAL A 122 3.33 -8.31 0.92
CA VAL A 122 3.23 -7.93 -0.49
C VAL A 122 4.16 -6.75 -0.79
N TRP A 123 4.16 -5.74 0.09
CA TRP A 123 5.07 -4.60 -0.03
C TRP A 123 6.52 -5.00 0.09
N GLN A 124 6.86 -5.90 1.01
CA GLN A 124 8.21 -6.40 1.14
C GLN A 124 8.65 -7.13 -0.13
N PHE A 125 7.81 -8.02 -0.67
CA PHE A 125 8.07 -8.69 -1.94
C PHE A 125 8.31 -7.67 -3.08
N MET A 126 7.47 -6.64 -3.20
CA MET A 126 7.65 -5.61 -4.23
C MET A 126 8.94 -4.82 -4.05
N ARG A 127 9.31 -4.48 -2.81
CA ARG A 127 10.57 -3.77 -2.52
C ARG A 127 11.77 -4.62 -2.95
N ASP A 128 11.77 -5.91 -2.65
CA ASP A 128 12.87 -6.80 -2.96
C ASP A 128 13.03 -7.08 -4.47
N ASN A 129 11.93 -7.00 -5.25
CA ASN A 129 11.93 -7.35 -6.67
C ASN A 129 11.90 -6.15 -7.63
N VAL A 130 11.42 -4.99 -7.19
CA VAL A 130 11.17 -3.83 -8.06
C VAL A 130 12.03 -2.61 -7.68
N SER A 131 12.46 -2.50 -6.41
CA SER A 131 13.29 -1.38 -5.97
C SER A 131 14.79 -1.71 -6.11
N ALA A 132 15.34 -1.50 -7.30
CA ALA A 132 16.79 -1.49 -7.55
C ALA A 132 17.33 -0.04 -7.59
#